data_AF-A0A1G5HSA4-F1
#
_entry.id   AF-A0A1G5HSA4-F1
#
_cell.length_a   1.000
_cell.length_b   1.000
_cell.length_c   1.000
_cell.angle_alpha   90.00
_cell.angle_beta   90.00
_cell.angle_gamma   90.00
#
_symmetry.space_group_name_H-M   'P 1'
#
loop_
_entity.id
_entity.type
_entity.pdbx_description
1 polymer ?
#
loop_
_entity_poly.entity_id
_entity_poly.type
_entity_poly.pdbx_seq_one_letter_code
_entity_poly.pdbx_strand_id
1 'polypeptide(L)'
;MKLSKLFFAALFCSVLVSCDNDDDPVVNVPLGAYQGGFFVLNEGNASAGSITFSTYNYSLLKQDVFGAENEGDGVGGYVQSMFFGGDKAFVISGGSNKMTVVNRYTFKHITTIETGFFNPRYGVVFNGKAYITNLADFGDLADDYITVIDLADYSVDAPIPVGAIADKIFEENGKLYVLNGNYGDGNSIKVINPNTGSVDATIALPQSPNSFDTEDGKLYVLTASSFFDPAPSHLVRIDLATNAVESDITFPETLVGAQNLNEDEGGLFFTVGNKVYGNAINAASVSGTELFTTAATTLYGLKVEDGNLYVTDAKDYASDGAVLIYTPTGTLLKNLTTGLIPNSVYFN
;
A
#
# COMPACT_ATOMS: atom_id res chain seq x y z
N MET A 1 58.95 57.00 51.10
CA MET A 1 58.22 56.09 52.00
C MET A 1 57.24 55.28 51.16
N LYS A 2 57.34 53.95 51.23
CA LYS A 2 56.54 52.91 50.54
C LYS A 2 56.73 52.73 49.02
N LEU A 3 57.74 51.91 48.71
CA LEU A 3 57.76 50.95 47.60
C LEU A 3 56.55 50.01 47.68
N SER A 4 56.05 49.52 46.54
CA SER A 4 56.16 48.08 46.18
C SER A 4 55.45 47.69 44.87
N LYS A 5 56.22 47.01 44.01
CA LYS A 5 55.87 45.95 43.01
C LYS A 5 55.30 46.42 41.65
N LEU A 6 56.08 46.47 40.55
CA LEU A 6 56.49 45.37 39.62
C LEU A 6 55.30 44.50 39.17
N PHE A 7 55.08 44.10 37.92
CA PHE A 7 55.72 44.29 36.59
C PHE A 7 54.76 43.61 35.57
N PHE A 8 54.78 44.05 34.29
CA PHE A 8 54.48 43.31 33.05
C PHE A 8 53.27 42.36 32.94
N ALA A 9 52.47 42.53 31.88
CA ALA A 9 52.28 41.47 30.87
C ALA A 9 51.51 41.97 29.64
N ALA A 10 51.88 41.39 28.52
CA ALA A 10 51.55 41.78 27.16
C ALA A 10 50.07 41.63 26.78
N LEU A 11 49.64 42.56 25.93
CA LEU A 11 48.44 42.46 25.10
C LEU A 11 48.64 41.30 24.10
N PHE A 12 48.00 40.16 24.37
CA PHE A 12 47.92 39.04 23.43
C PHE A 12 46.48 38.97 22.92
N CYS A 13 46.30 39.30 21.63
CA CYS A 13 45.06 39.07 20.90
C CYS A 13 44.75 37.57 20.91
N SER A 14 43.78 37.16 21.72
CA SER A 14 43.13 35.86 21.59
C SER A 14 42.12 35.94 20.45
N VAL A 15 42.57 35.49 19.27
CA VAL A 15 41.71 35.12 18.16
C VAL A 15 40.93 33.88 18.63
N LEU A 16 39.62 34.02 18.84
CA LEU A 16 38.74 32.88 19.07
C LEU A 16 38.57 32.16 17.73
N VAL A 17 39.42 31.16 17.50
CA VAL A 17 39.17 30.12 16.50
C VAL A 17 38.04 29.26 17.04
N SER A 18 36.83 29.47 16.51
CA SER A 18 35.73 28.52 16.62
C SER A 18 36.03 27.40 15.63
N CYS A 19 36.58 26.29 16.11
CA CYS A 19 36.55 25.04 15.37
C CYS A 19 35.12 24.50 15.49
N ASP A 20 34.30 24.68 14.45
CA ASP A 20 33.18 23.76 14.23
C ASP A 20 33.80 22.41 13.86
N ASN A 21 33.60 21.43 14.73
CA ASN A 21 34.02 20.06 14.49
C ASN A 21 32.84 19.39 13.74
N ASP A 22 32.70 19.68 12.45
CA ASP A 22 31.65 19.12 11.57
C ASP A 22 31.87 17.62 11.22
N ASP A 23 32.65 16.90 12.01
CA ASP A 23 32.95 15.47 11.85
C ASP A 23 32.30 14.61 12.95
N ASP A 24 31.17 15.04 13.51
CA ASP A 24 30.36 14.12 14.31
C ASP A 24 29.76 13.06 13.39
N PRO A 25 30.07 11.76 13.59
CA PRO A 25 29.47 10.71 12.79
C PRO A 25 27.96 10.80 12.97
N VAL A 26 27.21 10.84 11.87
CA VAL A 26 25.75 10.72 11.91
C VAL A 26 25.41 9.40 12.60
N VAL A 27 25.12 9.45 13.90
CA VAL A 27 24.68 8.29 14.65
C VAL A 27 23.27 8.00 14.16
N ASN A 28 23.17 7.02 13.26
CA ASN A 28 21.88 6.52 12.80
C ASN A 28 21.22 5.77 13.96
N VAL A 29 20.43 6.49 14.77
CA VAL A 29 19.67 5.92 15.88
C VAL A 29 18.54 5.09 15.27
N PRO A 30 18.42 3.78 15.59
CA PRO A 30 17.32 2.96 15.10
C PRO A 30 15.96 3.60 15.45
N LEU A 31 15.08 3.71 14.46
CA LEU A 31 13.76 4.33 14.59
C LEU A 31 12.78 3.43 15.37
N GLY A 32 13.06 2.13 15.45
CA GLY A 32 12.31 1.16 16.23
C GLY A 32 12.54 -0.28 15.77
N ALA A 33 11.92 -1.24 16.47
CA ALA A 33 12.08 -2.68 16.23
C ALA A 33 11.57 -3.16 14.87
N TYR A 34 10.75 -2.35 14.20
CA TYR A 34 10.13 -2.68 12.93
C TYR A 34 10.72 -1.89 11.76
N GLN A 35 11.81 -1.15 11.95
CA GLN A 35 12.54 -0.53 10.84
C GLN A 35 13.22 -1.60 9.95
N GLY A 36 13.20 -1.41 8.63
CA GLY A 36 13.98 -2.25 7.70
C GLY A 36 13.35 -3.63 7.46
N GLY A 37 12.08 -3.64 7.05
CA GLY A 37 11.34 -4.86 6.78
C GLY A 37 10.01 -4.58 6.10
N PHE A 38 9.13 -5.56 6.08
CA PHE A 38 7.80 -5.43 5.51
C PHE A 38 6.75 -5.97 6.47
N PHE A 39 5.54 -5.42 6.35
CA PHE A 39 4.36 -5.91 7.02
C PHE A 39 3.54 -6.78 6.07
N VAL A 40 2.85 -7.76 6.64
CA VAL A 40 1.85 -8.58 5.98
C VAL A 40 0.55 -8.39 6.73
N LEU A 41 -0.48 -7.90 6.04
CA LEU A 41 -1.81 -7.80 6.60
C LEU A 41 -2.52 -9.15 6.48
N ASN A 42 -3.12 -9.58 7.57
CA ASN A 42 -3.89 -10.81 7.66
C ASN A 42 -5.32 -10.41 7.97
N GLU A 43 -6.24 -10.67 7.03
CA GLU A 43 -7.63 -10.25 7.16
C GLU A 43 -8.28 -10.80 8.41
N GLY A 44 -7.96 -12.06 8.74
CA GLY A 44 -8.60 -12.79 9.80
C GLY A 44 -10.09 -13.02 9.53
N ASN A 45 -10.92 -12.73 10.53
CA ASN A 45 -12.37 -12.85 10.44
C ASN A 45 -13.04 -11.49 10.67
N ALA A 46 -14.39 -11.48 10.70
CA ALA A 46 -15.17 -10.26 10.88
C ALA A 46 -14.82 -9.44 12.14
N SER A 47 -14.33 -10.09 13.20
CA SER A 47 -14.02 -9.45 14.47
C SER A 47 -12.53 -9.21 14.72
N ALA A 48 -11.65 -10.04 14.15
CA ALA A 48 -10.22 -9.99 14.44
C ALA A 48 -9.38 -10.47 13.25
N GLY A 49 -8.38 -9.66 12.90
CA GLY A 49 -7.23 -9.99 12.07
C GLY A 49 -5.93 -9.60 12.77
N SER A 50 -4.82 -9.63 12.04
CA SER A 50 -3.49 -9.39 12.61
C SER A 50 -2.51 -8.84 11.59
N ILE A 51 -1.37 -8.36 12.08
CA ILE A 51 -0.29 -7.85 11.22
C ILE A 51 0.98 -8.61 11.55
N THR A 52 1.59 -9.21 10.54
CA THR A 52 2.88 -9.89 10.68
C THR A 52 3.97 -8.95 10.19
N PHE A 53 5.11 -8.92 10.85
CA PHE A 53 6.30 -8.22 10.37
C PHE A 53 7.43 -9.20 10.06
N SER A 54 8.19 -8.92 9.01
CA SER A 54 9.50 -9.54 8.80
C SER A 54 10.55 -8.52 8.40
N THR A 55 11.75 -8.64 8.94
CA THR A 55 12.93 -7.92 8.41
C THR A 55 13.25 -8.37 7.00
N TYR A 56 13.84 -7.50 6.15
CA TYR A 56 14.19 -7.85 4.77
C TYR A 56 15.11 -9.07 4.64
N ASN A 57 15.98 -9.31 5.63
CA ASN A 57 16.87 -10.47 5.66
C ASN A 57 16.22 -11.73 6.30
N TYR A 58 14.95 -11.66 6.67
CA TYR A 58 14.15 -12.73 7.28
C TYR A 58 14.68 -13.25 8.63
N SER A 59 15.56 -12.48 9.30
CA SER A 59 16.11 -12.85 10.61
C SER A 59 15.09 -12.71 11.74
N LEU A 60 14.13 -11.79 11.57
CA LEU A 60 12.97 -11.62 12.44
C LEU A 60 11.69 -11.86 11.64
N LEU A 61 10.79 -12.63 12.23
CA LEU A 61 9.40 -12.80 11.82
C LEU A 61 8.55 -12.75 13.09
N LYS A 62 7.65 -11.77 13.19
CA LYS A 62 6.80 -11.57 14.37
C LYS A 62 5.36 -11.43 13.90
N GLN A 63 4.53 -12.41 14.25
CA GLN A 63 3.08 -12.30 14.04
C GLN A 63 2.45 -11.38 15.08
N ASP A 64 1.29 -10.84 14.73
CA ASP A 64 0.47 -9.94 15.55
C ASP A 64 1.28 -8.83 16.23
N VAL A 65 2.01 -8.04 15.43
CA VAL A 65 2.80 -6.92 15.95
C VAL A 65 1.94 -5.84 16.61
N PHE A 66 0.66 -5.72 16.23
CA PHE A 66 -0.25 -4.79 16.91
C PHE A 66 -0.55 -5.25 18.33
N GLY A 67 -1.03 -6.49 18.51
CA GLY A 67 -1.33 -7.02 19.84
C GLY A 67 -0.09 -7.12 20.74
N ALA A 68 1.07 -7.44 20.15
CA ALA A 68 2.33 -7.50 20.89
C ALA A 68 2.80 -6.14 21.42
N GLU A 69 2.48 -5.04 20.73
CA GLU A 69 2.92 -3.71 21.12
C GLU A 69 1.85 -2.91 21.87
N ASN A 70 0.59 -3.35 21.83
CA ASN A 70 -0.56 -2.66 22.40
C ASN A 70 -1.42 -3.67 23.18
N GLU A 71 -0.90 -4.12 24.33
CA GLU A 71 -1.53 -5.17 25.15
C GLU A 71 -3.00 -4.86 25.46
N GLY A 72 -3.88 -5.81 25.15
CA GLY A 72 -5.32 -5.71 25.42
C GLY A 72 -6.14 -5.06 24.30
N ASP A 73 -5.52 -4.63 23.20
CA ASP A 73 -6.19 -4.07 22.03
C ASP A 73 -6.02 -4.96 20.78
N GLY A 74 -6.90 -4.77 19.80
CA GLY A 74 -6.90 -5.48 18.53
C GLY A 74 -7.10 -4.54 17.35
N VAL A 75 -6.40 -4.84 16.25
CA VAL A 75 -6.44 -4.00 15.04
C VAL A 75 -7.83 -3.99 14.36
N GLY A 76 -8.70 -4.96 14.70
CA GLY A 76 -10.02 -5.15 14.10
C GLY A 76 -10.05 -6.35 13.15
N GLY A 77 -11.22 -6.64 12.59
CA GLY A 77 -11.46 -7.73 11.66
C GLY A 77 -11.51 -7.29 10.19
N TYR A 78 -11.31 -8.26 9.29
CA TYR A 78 -11.09 -8.07 7.86
C TYR A 78 -10.15 -6.89 7.60
N VAL A 79 -8.92 -7.02 8.12
CA VAL A 79 -7.86 -6.02 7.96
C VAL A 79 -7.55 -5.87 6.48
N GLN A 80 -8.05 -4.79 5.89
CA GLN A 80 -8.25 -4.66 4.46
C GLN A 80 -7.04 -4.07 3.76
N SER A 81 -6.44 -3.02 4.32
CA SER A 81 -5.29 -2.34 3.72
C SER A 81 -4.50 -1.53 4.74
N MET A 82 -3.29 -1.13 4.33
CA MET A 82 -2.40 -0.25 5.07
C MET A 82 -1.85 0.80 4.11
N PHE A 83 -1.61 2.00 4.62
CA PHE A 83 -0.87 3.02 3.89
C PHE A 83 -0.02 3.84 4.87
N PHE A 84 0.96 4.58 4.35
CA PHE A 84 1.94 5.30 5.18
C PHE A 84 1.84 6.81 5.01
N GLY A 85 2.26 7.54 6.04
CA GLY A 85 2.41 9.00 6.01
C GLY A 85 3.43 9.46 7.05
N GLY A 86 4.64 9.81 6.60
CA GLY A 86 5.79 10.03 7.47
C GLY A 86 6.07 8.80 8.33
N ASP A 87 6.21 9.00 9.64
CA ASP A 87 6.45 7.93 10.63
C ASP A 87 5.19 7.13 11.01
N LYS A 88 4.07 7.34 10.33
CA LYS A 88 2.79 6.70 10.65
C LYS A 88 2.42 5.63 9.65
N ALA A 89 1.81 4.56 10.16
CA ALA A 89 1.05 3.60 9.38
C ALA A 89 -0.42 3.73 9.74
N PHE A 90 -1.27 3.71 8.72
CA PHE A 90 -2.72 3.79 8.82
C PHE A 90 -3.28 2.44 8.40
N VAL A 91 -3.95 1.73 9.31
CA VAL A 91 -4.48 0.40 9.08
C VAL A 91 -5.99 0.46 9.01
N ILE A 92 -6.55 0.01 7.89
CA ILE A 92 -7.99 -0.04 7.67
C ILE A 92 -8.50 -1.44 8.00
N SER A 93 -9.49 -1.52 8.88
CA SER A 93 -10.16 -2.77 9.26
C SER A 93 -11.61 -2.71 8.80
N GLY A 94 -11.87 -3.24 7.60
CA GLY A 94 -13.16 -3.15 6.92
C GLY A 94 -14.29 -3.81 7.71
N GLY A 95 -14.00 -4.97 8.32
CA GLY A 95 -14.97 -5.71 9.15
C GLY A 95 -15.30 -5.02 10.47
N SER A 96 -14.49 -4.03 10.87
CA SER A 96 -14.69 -3.25 12.09
C SER A 96 -15.05 -1.78 11.84
N ASN A 97 -15.21 -1.36 10.58
CA ASN A 97 -15.51 0.04 10.20
C ASN A 97 -14.62 1.06 10.92
N LYS A 98 -13.32 0.79 10.99
CA LYS A 98 -12.36 1.66 11.68
C LYS A 98 -11.03 1.77 10.96
N MET A 99 -10.32 2.84 11.28
CA MET A 99 -8.91 3.01 10.95
C MET A 99 -8.08 3.18 12.21
N THR A 100 -7.02 2.38 12.33
CA THR A 100 -6.06 2.44 13.44
C THR A 100 -4.78 3.13 12.96
N VAL A 101 -4.29 4.11 13.70
CA VAL A 101 -3.05 4.83 13.39
C VAL A 101 -1.97 4.40 14.38
N VAL A 102 -0.81 4.00 13.88
CA VAL A 102 0.34 3.58 14.68
C VAL A 102 1.61 4.27 14.20
N ASN A 103 2.63 4.31 15.06
CA ASN A 103 3.98 4.63 14.60
C ASN A 103 4.57 3.43 13.84
N ARG A 104 4.99 3.61 12.59
CA ARG A 104 5.40 2.49 11.70
C ARG A 104 6.68 1.77 12.13
N TYR A 105 7.50 2.36 13.00
CA TYR A 105 8.78 1.79 13.43
C TYR A 105 8.69 1.07 14.78
N THR A 106 7.76 1.48 15.65
CA THR A 106 7.54 0.90 16.98
C THR A 106 6.23 0.12 17.09
N PHE A 107 5.33 0.30 16.13
CA PHE A 107 3.97 -0.23 16.09
C PHE A 107 3.08 0.14 17.29
N LYS A 108 3.49 1.14 18.07
CA LYS A 108 2.69 1.69 19.16
C LYS A 108 1.51 2.47 18.59
N HIS A 109 0.35 2.25 19.19
CA HIS A 109 -0.90 2.94 18.91
C HIS A 109 -0.77 4.45 19.12
N ILE A 110 -1.32 5.22 18.19
CA ILE A 110 -1.42 6.67 18.25
C ILE A 110 -2.89 7.07 18.48
N THR A 111 -3.79 6.57 17.63
CA THR A 111 -5.23 6.84 17.72
C THR A 111 -6.03 5.81 16.93
N THR A 112 -7.33 5.74 17.19
CA THR A 112 -8.31 4.97 16.42
C THR A 112 -9.45 5.89 16.01
N ILE A 113 -9.87 5.78 14.75
CA ILE A 113 -10.97 6.56 14.18
C ILE A 113 -12.05 5.57 13.76
N GLU A 114 -13.25 5.74 14.32
CA GLU A 114 -14.39 4.82 14.16
C GLU A 114 -15.62 5.52 13.55
N THR A 115 -15.48 6.79 13.16
CA THR A 115 -16.56 7.60 12.61
C THR A 115 -16.34 7.89 11.14
N GLY A 116 -17.43 7.94 10.37
CA GLY A 116 -17.37 8.25 8.94
C GLY A 116 -16.91 7.08 8.08
N PHE A 117 -16.99 5.85 8.59
CA PHE A 117 -16.63 4.64 7.86
C PHE A 117 -17.84 3.73 7.70
N PHE A 118 -18.01 3.19 6.49
CA PHE A 118 -18.92 2.10 6.20
C PHE A 118 -18.31 1.23 5.11
N ASN A 119 -17.79 0.08 5.51
CA ASN A 119 -16.97 -0.81 4.70
C ASN A 119 -15.75 -0.10 4.06
N PRO A 120 -14.83 0.45 4.87
CA PRO A 120 -13.65 1.15 4.37
C PRO A 120 -12.69 0.18 3.66
N ARG A 121 -12.08 0.64 2.56
CA ARG A 121 -11.32 -0.20 1.62
C ARG A 121 -9.84 0.16 1.59
N TYR A 122 -9.48 1.28 0.98
CA TYR A 122 -8.10 1.70 0.75
C TYR A 122 -7.92 3.17 1.10
N GLY A 123 -6.69 3.61 1.32
CA GLY A 123 -6.44 5.02 1.61
C GLY A 123 -5.08 5.52 1.15
N VAL A 124 -4.98 6.85 1.10
CA VAL A 124 -3.75 7.57 0.77
C VAL A 124 -3.64 8.82 1.63
N VAL A 125 -2.41 9.21 1.97
CA VAL A 125 -2.13 10.51 2.60
C VAL A 125 -1.77 11.53 1.54
N PHE A 126 -2.43 12.68 1.56
CA PHE A 126 -2.07 13.81 0.73
C PHE A 126 -2.31 15.12 1.46
N ASN A 127 -1.31 16.01 1.41
CA ASN A 127 -1.40 17.40 1.87
C ASN A 127 -1.95 17.57 3.31
N GLY A 128 -1.48 16.73 4.24
CA GLY A 128 -1.89 16.77 5.65
C GLY A 128 -3.24 16.10 5.95
N LYS A 129 -3.86 15.44 4.96
CA LYS A 129 -5.10 14.69 5.14
C LYS A 129 -4.93 13.22 4.71
N ALA A 130 -5.74 12.34 5.28
CA ALA A 130 -5.93 10.98 4.77
C ALA A 130 -7.28 10.87 4.05
N TYR A 131 -7.28 10.20 2.91
CA TYR A 131 -8.45 9.97 2.07
C TYR A 131 -8.69 8.46 2.00
N ILE A 132 -9.84 8.00 2.49
CA ILE A 132 -10.16 6.57 2.60
C ILE A 132 -11.42 6.27 1.81
N THR A 133 -11.38 5.32 0.90
CA THR A 133 -12.55 4.87 0.15
C THR A 133 -13.45 3.98 1.01
N ASN A 134 -14.76 4.07 0.79
CA ASN A 134 -15.78 3.29 1.47
C ASN A 134 -16.75 2.73 0.44
N LEU A 135 -16.94 1.41 0.50
CA LEU A 135 -17.84 0.71 -0.43
C LEU A 135 -19.32 0.82 -0.04
N ALA A 136 -19.61 1.32 1.17
CA ALA A 136 -20.97 1.43 1.69
C ALA A 136 -21.80 0.13 1.52
N ASP A 137 -22.93 0.17 0.83
CA ASP A 137 -23.76 -1.01 0.53
C ASP A 137 -23.33 -1.66 -0.80
N PHE A 138 -22.88 -2.91 -0.76
CA PHE A 138 -22.53 -3.69 -1.96
C PHE A 138 -23.64 -3.76 -3.03
N GLY A 139 -24.90 -3.52 -2.66
CA GLY A 139 -26.04 -3.55 -3.59
C GLY A 139 -26.27 -2.25 -4.37
N ASP A 140 -25.67 -1.14 -3.97
CA ASP A 140 -25.70 0.14 -4.69
C ASP A 140 -24.28 0.44 -5.18
N LEU A 141 -24.15 0.82 -6.45
CA LEU A 141 -22.85 1.10 -7.05
C LEU A 141 -22.51 2.59 -7.04
N ALA A 142 -23.34 3.42 -6.40
CA ALA A 142 -23.26 4.88 -6.47
C ALA A 142 -23.28 5.59 -5.11
N ASP A 143 -23.51 4.88 -4.00
CA ASP A 143 -23.52 5.45 -2.65
C ASP A 143 -22.13 5.51 -1.99
N ASP A 144 -21.13 4.88 -2.61
CA ASP A 144 -19.73 4.90 -2.21
C ASP A 144 -19.13 6.31 -2.12
N TYR A 145 -18.22 6.49 -1.17
CA TYR A 145 -17.66 7.80 -0.82
C TYR A 145 -16.24 7.70 -0.27
N ILE A 146 -15.57 8.86 -0.17
CA ILE A 146 -14.26 9.00 0.45
C ILE A 146 -14.41 9.71 1.79
N THR A 147 -13.96 9.07 2.88
CA THR A 147 -13.76 9.71 4.18
C THR A 147 -12.51 10.56 4.12
N VAL A 148 -12.61 11.81 4.58
CA VAL A 148 -11.49 12.75 4.63
C VAL A 148 -11.15 13.03 6.09
N ILE A 149 -9.89 12.81 6.47
CA ILE A 149 -9.41 12.96 7.85
C ILE A 149 -8.28 13.97 7.89
N ASP A 150 -8.41 15.00 8.73
CA ASP A 150 -7.31 15.92 9.01
C ASP A 150 -6.27 15.26 9.90
N LEU A 151 -5.00 15.19 9.47
CA LEU A 151 -3.96 14.49 10.23
C LEU A 151 -3.35 15.35 11.35
N ALA A 152 -3.72 16.62 11.47
CA ALA A 152 -3.29 17.46 12.58
C ALA A 152 -4.03 17.12 13.88
N ASP A 153 -5.33 16.81 13.80
CA ASP A 153 -6.18 16.54 14.95
C ASP A 153 -7.07 15.30 14.83
N TYR A 154 -7.00 14.58 13.72
CA TYR A 154 -7.80 13.39 13.40
C TYR A 154 -9.31 13.65 13.31
N SER A 155 -9.72 14.90 13.06
CA SER A 155 -11.10 15.24 12.75
C SER A 155 -11.53 14.70 11.38
N VAL A 156 -12.80 14.30 11.27
CA VAL A 156 -13.40 13.82 10.03
C VAL A 156 -14.14 14.97 9.37
N ASP A 157 -13.73 15.30 8.15
CA ASP A 157 -14.36 16.32 7.31
C ASP A 157 -15.59 15.76 6.59
N ALA A 158 -16.30 16.64 5.86
CA ALA A 158 -17.37 16.19 4.98
C ALA A 158 -16.85 15.17 3.94
N PRO A 159 -17.56 14.05 3.72
CA PRO A 159 -17.11 13.04 2.77
C PRO A 159 -17.21 13.54 1.33
N ILE A 160 -16.37 12.98 0.46
CA ILE A 160 -16.44 13.23 -0.99
C ILE A 160 -17.24 12.11 -1.65
N PRO A 161 -18.42 12.38 -2.23
CA PRO A 161 -19.17 11.36 -2.96
C PRO A 161 -18.41 10.97 -4.24
N VAL A 162 -18.32 9.67 -4.52
CA VAL A 162 -17.66 9.16 -5.72
C VAL A 162 -18.66 9.00 -6.88
N GLY A 163 -19.90 8.59 -6.57
CA GLY A 163 -20.95 8.34 -7.56
C GLY A 163 -20.65 7.15 -8.47
N ALA A 164 -19.82 6.23 -7.98
CA ALA A 164 -19.40 4.97 -8.56
C ALA A 164 -18.74 4.17 -7.43
N ILE A 165 -18.57 2.85 -7.61
CA ILE A 165 -17.81 1.98 -6.69
C ILE A 165 -16.51 2.68 -6.22
N ALA A 166 -16.18 2.68 -4.93
CA ALA A 166 -14.94 3.23 -4.40
C ALA A 166 -14.10 2.12 -3.76
N ASP A 167 -13.17 1.55 -4.53
CA ASP A 167 -12.26 0.52 -4.02
C ASP A 167 -10.85 1.10 -3.86
N LYS A 168 -9.91 0.86 -4.77
CA LYS A 168 -8.53 1.35 -4.61
C LYS A 168 -8.40 2.84 -4.90
N ILE A 169 -7.55 3.52 -4.15
CA ILE A 169 -7.24 4.95 -4.29
C ILE A 169 -5.73 5.18 -4.26
N PHE A 170 -5.25 6.10 -5.09
CA PHE A 170 -3.90 6.65 -5.00
C PHE A 170 -3.91 8.15 -5.28
N GLU A 171 -2.81 8.81 -4.94
CA GLU A 171 -2.60 10.22 -5.26
C GLU A 171 -1.48 10.35 -6.27
N GLU A 172 -1.70 11.21 -7.26
CA GLU A 172 -0.68 11.58 -8.24
C GLU A 172 -0.96 13.01 -8.74
N ASN A 173 0.08 13.83 -8.88
CA ASN A 173 -0.01 15.21 -9.40
C ASN A 173 -1.08 16.08 -8.70
N GLY A 174 -1.29 15.87 -7.39
CA GLY A 174 -2.25 16.60 -6.57
C GLY A 174 -3.71 16.21 -6.81
N LYS A 175 -3.96 15.04 -7.41
CA LYS A 175 -5.29 14.48 -7.68
C LYS A 175 -5.42 13.10 -7.06
N LEU A 176 -6.63 12.79 -6.62
CA LEU A 176 -6.98 11.45 -6.17
C LEU A 176 -7.54 10.65 -7.33
N TYR A 177 -6.97 9.47 -7.57
CA TYR A 177 -7.45 8.52 -8.57
C TYR A 177 -8.13 7.37 -7.85
N VAL A 178 -9.43 7.18 -8.09
CA VAL A 178 -10.23 6.10 -7.47
C VAL A 178 -10.61 5.11 -8.54
N LEU A 179 -10.14 3.86 -8.40
CA LEU A 179 -10.56 2.75 -9.22
C LEU A 179 -11.99 2.35 -8.84
N ASN A 180 -12.89 2.49 -9.81
CA ASN A 180 -14.30 2.17 -9.63
C ASN A 180 -14.60 0.78 -10.17
N GLY A 181 -14.06 -0.22 -9.47
CA GLY A 181 -14.29 -1.62 -9.78
C GLY A 181 -14.16 -2.53 -8.55
N ASN A 182 -15.05 -3.51 -8.44
CA ASN A 182 -15.01 -4.52 -7.39
C ASN A 182 -15.68 -5.82 -7.86
N TYR A 183 -15.05 -6.97 -7.66
CA TYR A 183 -15.53 -8.31 -8.07
C TYR A 183 -16.04 -8.44 -9.53
N GLY A 184 -15.57 -7.58 -10.44
CA GLY A 184 -15.97 -7.60 -11.85
C GLY A 184 -17.05 -6.57 -12.22
N ASP A 185 -17.61 -5.87 -11.23
CA ASP A 185 -18.54 -4.75 -11.42
C ASP A 185 -17.80 -3.42 -11.48
N GLY A 186 -18.38 -2.45 -12.18
CA GLY A 186 -17.76 -1.16 -12.45
C GLY A 186 -16.71 -1.24 -13.57
N ASN A 187 -16.35 -0.10 -14.15
CA ASN A 187 -15.44 -0.05 -15.31
C ASN A 187 -14.86 1.35 -15.53
N SER A 188 -14.54 2.08 -14.46
CA SER A 188 -13.98 3.41 -14.61
C SER A 188 -12.97 3.79 -13.54
N ILE A 189 -12.31 4.92 -13.74
CA ILE A 189 -11.49 5.61 -12.74
C ILE A 189 -12.02 7.03 -12.61
N LYS A 190 -12.31 7.48 -11.39
CA LYS A 190 -12.57 8.89 -11.10
C LYS A 190 -11.26 9.60 -10.76
N VAL A 191 -11.03 10.75 -11.39
CA VAL A 191 -9.97 11.69 -11.02
C VAL A 191 -10.63 12.82 -10.25
N ILE A 192 -10.27 12.96 -8.98
CA ILE A 192 -10.94 13.84 -8.02
C ILE A 192 -9.96 14.91 -7.54
N ASN A 193 -10.42 16.15 -7.48
CA ASN A 193 -9.69 17.24 -6.85
C ASN A 193 -9.91 17.21 -5.34
N PRO A 194 -8.88 16.92 -4.53
CA PRO A 194 -9.04 16.81 -3.08
C PRO A 194 -9.42 18.14 -2.40
N ASN A 195 -9.13 19.30 -3.01
CA ASN A 195 -9.43 20.60 -2.41
C ASN A 195 -10.90 21.00 -2.55
N THR A 196 -11.56 20.55 -3.61
CA THR A 196 -12.96 20.90 -3.94
C THR A 196 -13.92 19.72 -3.79
N GLY A 197 -13.40 18.50 -3.71
CA GLY A 197 -14.20 17.27 -3.76
C GLY A 197 -14.85 17.01 -5.12
N SER A 198 -14.47 17.73 -6.17
CA SER A 198 -15.07 17.59 -7.51
C SER A 198 -14.39 16.49 -8.31
N VAL A 199 -15.18 15.75 -9.09
CA VAL A 199 -14.67 14.86 -10.15
C VAL A 199 -14.23 15.72 -11.33
N ASP A 200 -12.93 15.75 -11.60
CA ASP A 200 -12.34 16.49 -12.71
C ASP A 200 -12.35 15.67 -14.02
N ALA A 201 -12.24 14.35 -13.91
CA ALA A 201 -12.33 13.44 -15.05
C ALA A 201 -12.90 12.06 -14.67
N THR A 202 -13.45 11.37 -15.66
CA THR A 202 -13.78 9.94 -15.57
C THR A 202 -13.13 9.22 -16.74
N ILE A 203 -12.30 8.23 -16.44
CA ILE A 203 -11.60 7.42 -17.45
C ILE A 203 -12.37 6.11 -17.58
N ALA A 204 -12.88 5.81 -18.77
CA ALA A 204 -13.57 4.56 -19.05
C ALA A 204 -12.56 3.41 -19.26
N LEU A 205 -12.91 2.23 -18.76
CA LEU A 205 -12.13 1.01 -18.87
C LEU A 205 -12.96 -0.09 -19.55
N PRO A 206 -12.31 -1.08 -20.21
CA PRO A 206 -13.01 -2.16 -20.90
C PRO A 206 -13.70 -3.12 -19.93
N GLN A 207 -13.14 -3.32 -18.73
CA GLN A 207 -13.65 -4.19 -17.67
C GLN A 207 -13.40 -3.56 -16.29
N SER A 208 -13.84 -4.22 -15.22
CA SER A 208 -13.61 -3.78 -13.84
C SER A 208 -12.11 -3.70 -13.53
N PRO A 209 -11.58 -2.54 -13.11
CA PRO A 209 -10.23 -2.46 -12.59
C PRO A 209 -10.12 -3.26 -11.29
N ASN A 210 -9.04 -4.03 -11.16
CA ASN A 210 -8.77 -4.81 -9.93
C ASN A 210 -7.41 -4.51 -9.32
N SER A 211 -6.45 -4.04 -10.10
CA SER A 211 -5.10 -3.70 -9.64
C SER A 211 -4.46 -2.69 -10.59
N PHE A 212 -3.48 -1.96 -10.08
CA PHE A 212 -2.79 -0.95 -10.84
C PHE A 212 -1.36 -0.80 -10.33
N ASP A 213 -0.52 -0.20 -11.16
CA ASP A 213 0.76 0.37 -10.74
C ASP A 213 1.09 1.59 -11.60
N THR A 214 2.04 2.40 -11.15
CA THR A 214 2.46 3.63 -11.83
C THR A 214 3.95 3.61 -12.10
N GLU A 215 4.35 3.95 -13.32
CA GLU A 215 5.76 4.08 -13.68
C GLU A 215 5.90 5.11 -14.82
N ASP A 216 6.95 5.92 -14.78
CA ASP A 216 7.28 6.92 -15.81
C ASP A 216 6.11 7.86 -16.21
N GLY A 217 5.31 8.28 -15.22
CA GLY A 217 4.14 9.14 -15.46
C GLY A 217 2.99 8.47 -16.19
N LYS A 218 2.99 7.13 -16.24
CA LYS A 218 1.91 6.31 -16.78
C LYS A 218 1.26 5.51 -15.66
N LEU A 219 -0.05 5.34 -15.76
CA LEU A 219 -0.82 4.43 -14.94
C LEU A 219 -1.11 3.16 -15.75
N TYR A 220 -0.74 2.02 -15.18
CA TYR A 220 -1.03 0.69 -15.72
C TYR A 220 -2.15 0.07 -14.90
N VAL A 221 -3.23 -0.33 -15.55
CA VAL A 221 -4.43 -0.84 -14.87
C VAL A 221 -4.76 -2.20 -15.44
N LEU A 222 -4.80 -3.20 -14.56
CA LEU A 222 -5.31 -4.51 -14.91
C LEU A 222 -6.81 -4.55 -14.63
N THR A 223 -7.55 -4.92 -15.66
CA THR A 223 -8.99 -5.05 -15.62
C THR A 223 -9.40 -6.48 -15.95
N ALA A 224 -10.45 -6.96 -15.29
CA ALA A 224 -10.96 -8.31 -15.48
C ALA A 224 -12.48 -8.31 -15.30
N SER A 225 -13.14 -9.27 -15.94
CA SER A 225 -14.57 -9.49 -15.76
C SER A 225 -14.86 -10.22 -14.45
N SER A 226 -16.14 -10.33 -14.11
CA SER A 226 -16.57 -11.20 -13.02
C SER A 226 -16.34 -12.67 -13.36
N PHE A 227 -16.29 -13.52 -12.33
CA PHE A 227 -16.24 -14.97 -12.49
C PHE A 227 -17.53 -15.54 -13.13
N PHE A 228 -18.67 -14.85 -12.94
CA PHE A 228 -19.98 -15.31 -13.43
C PHE A 228 -20.24 -14.93 -14.89
N ASP A 229 -19.54 -13.92 -15.41
CA ASP A 229 -19.61 -13.49 -16.81
C ASP A 229 -18.18 -13.32 -17.37
N PRO A 230 -17.50 -14.43 -17.72
CA PRO A 230 -16.09 -14.41 -18.10
C PRO A 230 -15.88 -13.73 -19.45
N ALA A 231 -15.03 -12.71 -19.46
CA ALA A 231 -14.53 -12.02 -20.63
C ALA A 231 -13.00 -11.86 -20.53
N PRO A 232 -12.28 -11.62 -21.64
CA PRO A 232 -10.85 -11.38 -21.61
C PRO A 232 -10.44 -10.27 -20.62
N SER A 233 -9.34 -10.48 -19.90
CA SER A 233 -8.69 -9.43 -19.12
C SER A 233 -7.99 -8.43 -20.02
N HIS A 234 -7.76 -7.21 -19.53
CA HIS A 234 -7.06 -6.17 -20.27
C HIS A 234 -6.02 -5.46 -19.39
N LEU A 235 -4.89 -5.09 -20.01
CA LEU A 235 -3.92 -4.15 -19.45
C LEU A 235 -4.09 -2.81 -20.17
N VAL A 236 -4.55 -1.81 -19.43
CA VAL A 236 -4.78 -0.45 -19.92
C VAL A 236 -3.66 0.45 -19.45
N ARG A 237 -3.05 1.21 -20.37
CA ARG A 237 -2.06 2.24 -20.03
C ARG A 237 -2.67 3.61 -20.23
N ILE A 238 -2.55 4.46 -19.22
CA ILE A 238 -3.12 5.80 -19.15
C ILE A 238 -1.99 6.80 -18.93
N ASP A 239 -2.00 7.89 -19.68
CA ASP A 239 -1.13 9.03 -19.41
C ASP A 239 -1.67 9.83 -18.20
N LEU A 240 -0.87 9.98 -17.14
CA LEU A 240 -1.30 10.67 -15.92
C LEU A 240 -1.34 12.19 -16.06
N ALA A 241 -0.65 12.78 -17.06
CA ALA A 241 -0.69 14.21 -17.30
C ALA A 241 -1.97 14.64 -18.04
N THR A 242 -2.49 13.79 -18.93
CA THR A 242 -3.68 14.09 -19.75
C THR A 242 -4.91 13.25 -19.41
N ASN A 243 -4.77 12.23 -18.56
CA ASN A 243 -5.79 11.23 -18.25
C ASN A 243 -6.32 10.47 -19.49
N ALA A 244 -5.50 10.36 -20.53
CA ALA A 244 -5.89 9.72 -21.77
C ALA A 244 -5.44 8.25 -21.79
N VAL A 245 -6.31 7.35 -22.22
CA VAL A 245 -5.94 5.97 -22.50
C VAL A 245 -5.04 5.95 -23.74
N GLU A 246 -3.80 5.49 -23.58
CA GLU A 246 -2.82 5.39 -24.67
C GLU A 246 -2.81 4.02 -25.33
N SER A 247 -3.07 2.97 -24.54
CA SER A 247 -3.13 1.60 -25.02
C SER A 247 -4.09 0.76 -24.20
N ASP A 248 -4.71 -0.21 -24.86
CA ASP A 248 -5.52 -1.27 -24.28
C ASP A 248 -5.06 -2.59 -24.91
N ILE A 249 -4.46 -3.45 -24.11
CA ILE A 249 -3.99 -4.77 -24.55
C ILE A 249 -4.95 -5.82 -23.99
N THR A 250 -5.71 -6.45 -24.89
CA THR A 250 -6.53 -7.62 -24.57
C THR A 250 -5.66 -8.86 -24.34
N PHE A 251 -5.94 -9.58 -23.26
CA PHE A 251 -5.21 -10.79 -22.90
C PHE A 251 -5.70 -11.98 -23.74
N PRO A 252 -4.85 -13.01 -23.97
CA PRO A 252 -5.31 -14.28 -24.51
C PRO A 252 -6.46 -14.88 -23.69
N GLU A 253 -7.36 -15.63 -24.33
CA GLU A 253 -8.51 -16.28 -23.66
C GLU A 253 -8.09 -17.23 -22.52
N THR A 254 -6.85 -17.72 -22.53
CA THR A 254 -6.31 -18.57 -21.46
C THR A 254 -5.98 -17.80 -20.16
N LEU A 255 -6.02 -16.47 -20.18
CA LEU A 255 -5.69 -15.58 -19.06
C LEU A 255 -6.88 -14.76 -18.56
N VAL A 256 -8.11 -15.25 -18.76
CA VAL A 256 -9.31 -14.64 -18.17
C VAL A 256 -9.19 -14.62 -16.65
N GLY A 257 -9.61 -13.51 -16.03
CA GLY A 257 -9.60 -13.36 -14.57
C GLY A 257 -8.21 -13.05 -14.00
N ALA A 258 -7.35 -12.37 -14.77
CA ALA A 258 -6.04 -11.93 -14.27
C ALA A 258 -6.18 -10.93 -13.12
N GLN A 259 -5.29 -11.05 -12.12
CA GLN A 259 -5.28 -10.29 -10.87
C GLN A 259 -3.87 -9.84 -10.48
N ASN A 260 -3.78 -8.93 -9.51
CA ASN A 260 -2.56 -8.56 -8.79
C ASN A 260 -1.43 -8.01 -9.66
N LEU A 261 -1.73 -7.05 -10.53
CA LEU A 261 -0.73 -6.29 -11.28
C LEU A 261 0.24 -5.57 -10.34
N ASN A 262 1.53 -5.69 -10.64
CA ASN A 262 2.62 -4.95 -10.02
C ASN A 262 3.65 -4.59 -11.09
N GLU A 263 4.32 -3.47 -10.90
CA GLU A 263 5.51 -3.05 -11.63
C GLU A 263 6.76 -3.26 -10.76
N ASP A 264 7.86 -3.70 -11.38
CA ASP A 264 9.18 -3.70 -10.77
C ASP A 264 10.25 -3.72 -11.88
N GLU A 265 11.21 -2.79 -11.81
CA GLU A 265 12.39 -2.69 -12.69
C GLU A 265 12.05 -2.72 -14.21
N GLY A 266 10.95 -2.10 -14.63
CA GLY A 266 10.48 -2.05 -16.03
C GLY A 266 9.74 -3.32 -16.48
N GLY A 267 9.44 -4.23 -15.55
CA GLY A 267 8.64 -5.43 -15.74
C GLY A 267 7.26 -5.29 -15.09
N LEU A 268 6.22 -5.73 -15.80
CA LEU A 268 4.88 -5.89 -15.25
C LEU A 268 4.64 -7.36 -14.90
N PHE A 269 4.19 -7.62 -13.68
CA PHE A 269 3.90 -8.94 -13.15
C PHE A 269 2.44 -9.04 -12.72
N PHE A 270 1.81 -10.18 -12.98
CA PHE A 270 0.43 -10.43 -12.57
C PHE A 270 0.18 -11.93 -12.39
N THR A 271 -1.02 -12.28 -11.95
CA THR A 271 -1.41 -13.66 -11.62
C THR A 271 -2.68 -14.10 -12.33
N VAL A 272 -2.75 -15.39 -12.65
CA VAL A 272 -3.99 -16.07 -13.07
C VAL A 272 -4.03 -17.41 -12.33
N GLY A 273 -4.99 -17.56 -11.41
CA GLY A 273 -4.96 -18.66 -10.43
C GLY A 273 -3.64 -18.65 -9.64
N ASN A 274 -2.97 -19.80 -9.52
CA ASN A 274 -1.69 -19.91 -8.80
C ASN A 274 -0.46 -19.68 -9.69
N LYS A 275 -0.63 -19.16 -10.92
CA LYS A 275 0.46 -18.92 -11.88
C LYS A 275 0.82 -17.44 -11.92
N VAL A 276 2.12 -17.18 -12.07
CA VAL A 276 2.67 -15.84 -12.25
C VAL A 276 3.06 -15.65 -13.71
N TYR A 277 2.73 -14.48 -14.25
CA TYR A 277 3.07 -14.05 -15.59
C TYR A 277 3.85 -12.75 -15.51
N GLY A 278 4.61 -12.45 -16.57
CA GLY A 278 5.31 -11.17 -16.67
C GLY A 278 5.53 -10.74 -18.10
N ASN A 279 5.58 -9.42 -18.31
CA ASN A 279 5.87 -8.78 -19.59
C ASN A 279 6.70 -7.52 -19.36
N ALA A 280 7.42 -7.08 -20.38
CA ALA A 280 8.03 -5.75 -20.34
C ALA A 280 6.94 -4.67 -20.31
N ILE A 281 7.21 -3.56 -19.62
CA ILE A 281 6.25 -2.46 -19.44
C ILE A 281 5.80 -1.79 -20.75
N ASN A 282 6.60 -1.93 -21.81
CA ASN A 282 6.33 -1.41 -23.15
C ASN A 282 5.88 -2.49 -24.15
N ALA A 283 5.53 -3.69 -23.67
CA ALA A 283 5.10 -4.77 -24.54
C ALA A 283 3.83 -4.39 -25.31
N ALA A 284 3.77 -4.76 -26.59
CA ALA A 284 2.59 -4.53 -27.44
C ALA A 284 1.51 -5.62 -27.27
N SER A 285 1.81 -6.69 -26.52
CA SER A 285 0.94 -7.83 -26.26
C SER A 285 1.37 -8.53 -24.98
N VAL A 286 0.43 -9.23 -24.34
CA VAL A 286 0.72 -10.06 -23.16
C VAL A 286 1.00 -11.51 -23.56
N SER A 287 2.10 -12.06 -23.05
CA SER A 287 2.46 -13.47 -23.20
C SER A 287 1.46 -14.38 -22.49
N GLY A 288 0.98 -15.42 -23.19
CA GLY A 288 0.15 -16.49 -22.61
C GLY A 288 0.94 -17.54 -21.82
N THR A 289 2.27 -17.43 -21.75
CA THR A 289 3.15 -18.37 -21.06
C THR A 289 3.48 -17.85 -19.67
N GLU A 290 3.24 -18.68 -18.65
CA GLU A 290 3.61 -18.36 -17.27
C GLU A 290 5.13 -18.26 -17.11
N LEU A 291 5.57 -17.40 -16.19
CA LEU A 291 6.94 -17.43 -15.70
C LEU A 291 7.17 -18.67 -14.83
N PHE A 292 6.22 -18.93 -13.93
CA PHE A 292 6.22 -20.11 -13.07
C PHE A 292 4.85 -20.33 -12.42
N THR A 293 4.65 -21.51 -11.83
CA THR A 293 3.52 -21.81 -10.95
C THR A 293 3.98 -21.74 -9.50
N THR A 294 3.26 -21.01 -8.67
CA THR A 294 3.57 -20.87 -7.24
C THR A 294 3.22 -22.15 -6.48
N ALA A 295 3.82 -22.32 -5.31
CA ALA A 295 3.47 -23.38 -4.37
C ALA A 295 2.34 -22.97 -3.40
N ALA A 296 1.74 -21.79 -3.61
CA ALA A 296 0.59 -21.36 -2.83
C ALA A 296 -0.57 -22.32 -3.07
N THR A 297 -1.30 -22.67 -2.00
CA THR A 297 -2.53 -23.45 -2.13
C THR A 297 -3.63 -22.56 -2.70
N THR A 298 -3.76 -21.37 -2.12
CA THR A 298 -4.73 -20.35 -2.49
C THR A 298 -4.00 -19.02 -2.57
N LEU A 299 -3.49 -18.68 -3.76
CA LEU A 299 -2.88 -17.38 -4.00
C LEU A 299 -3.92 -16.28 -3.74
N TYR A 300 -3.61 -15.38 -2.82
CA TYR A 300 -4.55 -14.34 -2.39
C TYR A 300 -4.06 -12.92 -2.71
N GLY A 301 -2.75 -12.74 -2.86
CA GLY A 301 -2.14 -11.48 -3.24
C GLY A 301 -0.75 -11.68 -3.84
N LEU A 302 -0.30 -10.70 -4.61
CA LEU A 302 1.07 -10.58 -5.10
C LEU A 302 1.53 -9.14 -4.87
N LYS A 303 2.76 -9.01 -4.36
CA LYS A 303 3.52 -7.76 -4.39
C LYS A 303 4.90 -8.05 -4.98
N VAL A 304 5.39 -7.17 -5.83
CA VAL A 304 6.75 -7.24 -6.38
C VAL A 304 7.53 -6.02 -5.90
N GLU A 305 8.78 -6.24 -5.50
CA GLU A 305 9.70 -5.20 -5.02
C GLU A 305 11.14 -5.72 -5.06
N ASP A 306 12.07 -4.89 -5.53
CA ASP A 306 13.51 -5.13 -5.52
C ASP A 306 13.87 -6.52 -6.10
N GLY A 307 13.24 -6.86 -7.23
CA GLY A 307 13.45 -8.12 -7.93
C GLY A 307 12.90 -9.36 -7.21
N ASN A 308 12.05 -9.21 -6.19
CA ASN A 308 11.43 -10.33 -5.48
C ASN A 308 9.91 -10.29 -5.56
N LEU A 309 9.30 -11.46 -5.70
CA LEU A 309 7.85 -11.64 -5.77
C LEU A 309 7.34 -12.25 -4.46
N TYR A 310 6.51 -11.50 -3.75
CA TYR A 310 5.90 -11.85 -2.48
C TYR A 310 4.46 -12.32 -2.75
N VAL A 311 4.26 -13.63 -2.72
CA VAL A 311 2.97 -14.26 -2.97
C VAL A 311 2.33 -14.61 -1.63
N THR A 312 1.16 -14.06 -1.35
CA THR A 312 0.41 -14.44 -0.15
C THR A 312 -0.46 -15.68 -0.41
N ASP A 313 -0.46 -16.61 0.54
CA ASP A 313 -1.23 -17.86 0.48
C ASP A 313 -2.23 -17.91 1.64
N ALA A 314 -3.51 -17.80 1.31
CA ALA A 314 -4.62 -17.90 2.27
C ALA A 314 -4.89 -19.35 2.74
N LYS A 315 -4.26 -20.34 2.08
CA LYS A 315 -4.44 -21.77 2.33
C LYS A 315 -5.91 -22.19 2.26
N ASP A 316 -6.52 -22.44 3.40
CA ASP A 316 -7.87 -22.99 3.57
C ASP A 316 -8.85 -21.98 4.20
N TYR A 317 -8.43 -20.71 4.36
CA TYR A 317 -9.19 -19.64 5.02
C TYR A 317 -9.53 -19.93 6.49
N ALA A 318 -8.85 -20.89 7.12
CA ALA A 318 -9.09 -21.29 8.51
C ALA A 318 -7.80 -21.38 9.33
N SER A 319 -6.71 -21.82 8.71
CA SER A 319 -5.38 -21.89 9.32
C SER A 319 -4.53 -20.65 9.00
N ASP A 320 -3.46 -20.47 9.77
CA ASP A 320 -2.42 -19.48 9.50
C ASP A 320 -1.91 -19.62 8.06
N GLY A 321 -1.91 -18.51 7.32
CA GLY A 321 -1.44 -18.45 5.95
C GLY A 321 0.08 -18.41 5.84
N ALA A 322 0.56 -17.98 4.68
CA ALA A 322 1.98 -17.74 4.45
C ALA A 322 2.26 -16.64 3.43
N VAL A 323 3.50 -16.14 3.42
CA VAL A 323 4.09 -15.42 2.30
C VAL A 323 5.21 -16.27 1.71
N LEU A 324 5.09 -16.58 0.43
CA LEU A 324 6.09 -17.28 -0.37
C LEU A 324 6.85 -16.26 -1.21
N ILE A 325 8.17 -16.21 -1.05
CA ILE A 325 9.02 -15.22 -1.70
C ILE A 325 9.80 -15.91 -2.82
N TYR A 326 9.66 -15.41 -4.04
CA TYR A 326 10.26 -15.96 -5.24
C TYR A 326 11.20 -14.95 -5.91
N THR A 327 12.21 -15.47 -6.60
CA THR A 327 12.88 -14.72 -7.67
C THR A 327 11.93 -14.57 -8.88
N PRO A 328 12.20 -13.67 -9.84
CA PRO A 328 11.37 -13.50 -11.04
C PRO A 328 11.35 -14.75 -11.93
N THR A 329 12.36 -15.60 -11.81
CA THR A 329 12.45 -16.91 -12.49
C THR A 329 11.71 -18.05 -11.79
N GLY A 330 11.04 -17.79 -10.66
CA GLY A 330 10.26 -18.80 -9.94
C GLY A 330 11.04 -19.66 -8.94
N THR A 331 12.30 -19.34 -8.64
CA THR A 331 13.01 -19.99 -7.52
C THR A 331 12.45 -19.50 -6.20
N LEU A 332 11.92 -20.41 -5.36
CA LEU A 332 11.45 -20.12 -4.01
C LEU A 332 12.63 -19.81 -3.08
N LEU A 333 12.66 -18.60 -2.53
CA LEU A 333 13.67 -18.13 -1.60
C LEU A 333 13.27 -18.39 -0.15
N LYS A 334 12.00 -18.10 0.20
CA LYS A 334 11.47 -18.23 1.57
C LYS A 334 9.99 -18.58 1.57
N ASN A 335 9.58 -19.23 2.65
CA ASN A 335 8.19 -19.45 3.02
C ASN A 335 8.02 -19.03 4.48
N LEU A 336 7.28 -17.95 4.72
CA LEU A 336 7.11 -17.32 6.02
C LEU A 336 5.68 -17.52 6.50
N THR A 337 5.49 -18.20 7.62
CA THR A 337 4.15 -18.36 8.23
C THR A 337 3.64 -17.03 8.77
N THR A 338 2.43 -16.65 8.38
CA THR A 338 1.77 -15.41 8.82
C THR A 338 0.50 -15.73 9.61
N GLY A 339 -0.37 -14.74 9.83
CA GLY A 339 -1.69 -14.98 10.41
C GLY A 339 -2.70 -15.48 9.40
N LEU A 340 -3.97 -15.47 9.79
CA LEU A 340 -5.10 -15.96 9.00
C LEU A 340 -5.39 -15.05 7.79
N ILE A 341 -5.38 -15.62 6.57
CA ILE A 341 -5.74 -14.96 5.30
C ILE A 341 -4.84 -13.73 5.03
N PRO A 342 -3.52 -13.92 4.78
CA PRO A 342 -2.64 -12.83 4.38
C PRO A 342 -3.05 -12.29 3.01
N ASN A 343 -3.37 -11.00 2.90
CA ASN A 343 -3.89 -10.40 1.67
C ASN A 343 -2.90 -9.50 0.93
N SER A 344 -1.94 -8.91 1.65
CA SER A 344 -1.06 -7.91 1.06
C SER A 344 0.23 -7.73 1.87
N VAL A 345 1.26 -7.24 1.18
CA VAL A 345 2.59 -6.94 1.73
C VAL A 345 2.88 -5.45 1.55
N TYR A 346 3.38 -4.79 2.61
CA TYR A 346 3.73 -3.37 2.64
C TYR A 346 5.15 -3.16 3.13
N PHE A 347 5.98 -2.48 2.35
CA PHE A 347 7.39 -2.24 2.66
C PHE A 347 7.55 -1.08 3.66
N ASN A 348 8.43 -1.27 4.64
CA ASN A 348 8.64 -0.36 5.77
C ASN A 348 10.00 0.32 5.82
#